data_AF-A0A1I5XQ16-F1
#
_entry.id   AF-A0A1I5XQ16-F1
#
_cell.length_a   1.000
_cell.length_b   1.000
_cell.length_c   1.000
_cell.angle_alpha   90.00
_cell.angle_beta   90.00
_cell.angle_gamma   90.00
#
_symmetry.space_group_name_H-M   'P 1'
#
loop_
_entity.id
_entity.type
_entity.pdbx_description
1 polymer ?
#
loop_
_entity_poly.entity_id
_entity_poly.type
_entity_poly.pdbx_seq_one_letter_code
_entity_poly.pdbx_strand_id
1 'polypeptide(L)'
;MSMPDRSAAPITSAEADPAAGRMAELCRTQAELCARLGSELYAGLLARCAEDVAARGPVWTVLRDLAGCPAEFYPALRLLGSVHRLVLDGRAPVLAAHYPSVGGRPGPGLWEAFHTTVVDRASELAGLVTKPPQTNEVGRSAGLLGGFLLVARETGLPLRLLEIGASAGLNLGWDRYRYESGGWSWGDPASPVRITGLFTGATPAGAPVTVVERLGCDLNPIDPRTEDGRLTLLSYVWPDQTDRSTGCAPPSTSSAAWRRGYGSSGPAPSTGCGSTSRPRGPARPPWSSTRSCSATSPTPTAARSAR
;
A
#
# COMPACT_ATOMS: atom_id res chain seq x y z
N MET A 1 -54.33 32.39 -40.54
CA MET A 1 -53.50 32.26 -39.31
C MET A 1 -53.63 30.85 -38.79
N SER A 2 -52.65 29.99 -39.07
CA SER A 2 -52.45 28.72 -38.38
C SER A 2 -51.01 28.69 -37.91
N MET A 3 -50.79 28.65 -36.60
CA MET A 3 -49.48 28.39 -36.03
C MET A 3 -49.14 26.90 -36.22
N PRO A 4 -47.90 26.55 -36.59
CA PRO A 4 -47.47 25.16 -36.52
C PRO A 4 -47.21 24.78 -35.06
N ASP A 5 -47.66 23.57 -34.76
CA ASP A 5 -47.47 22.81 -33.53
C ASP A 5 -45.98 22.69 -33.16
N ARG A 6 -45.63 23.13 -31.93
CA ARG A 6 -44.32 22.92 -31.33
C ARG A 6 -44.27 21.51 -30.76
N SER A 7 -44.11 20.53 -31.65
CA SER A 7 -43.67 19.18 -31.31
C SER A 7 -42.39 19.27 -30.47
N ALA A 8 -42.47 18.74 -29.25
CA ALA A 8 -41.36 18.64 -28.32
C ALA A 8 -40.23 17.82 -28.94
N ALA A 9 -39.04 18.41 -29.01
CA ALA A 9 -37.83 17.68 -29.36
C ALA A 9 -37.64 16.49 -28.41
N PRO A 10 -37.16 15.34 -28.90
CA PRO A 10 -36.87 14.21 -28.04
C PRO A 10 -35.85 14.63 -26.99
N ILE A 11 -36.07 14.24 -25.74
CA ILE A 11 -35.08 14.34 -24.67
C ILE A 11 -33.88 13.52 -25.14
N THR A 12 -32.88 14.20 -25.69
CA THR A 12 -31.59 13.61 -26.00
C THR A 12 -31.04 13.07 -24.69
N SER A 13 -30.86 11.75 -24.63
CA SER A 13 -30.07 11.07 -23.61
C SER A 13 -28.85 11.93 -23.29
N ALA A 14 -28.76 12.43 -22.07
CA ALA A 14 -27.57 13.12 -21.57
C ALA A 14 -26.37 12.24 -21.94
N GLU A 15 -25.49 12.74 -22.80
CA GLU A 15 -24.28 12.01 -23.18
C GLU A 15 -23.58 11.58 -21.90
N ALA A 16 -23.42 10.26 -21.73
CA ALA A 16 -22.77 9.68 -20.59
C ALA A 16 -21.39 10.34 -20.44
N ASP A 17 -21.06 10.87 -19.26
CA ASP A 17 -19.71 11.41 -19.03
C ASP A 17 -18.73 10.22 -19.09
N PRO A 18 -17.84 10.16 -20.08
CA PRO A 18 -16.92 9.04 -20.23
C PRO A 18 -16.01 8.88 -19.01
N ALA A 19 -15.72 9.97 -18.29
CA ALA A 19 -14.89 9.95 -17.09
C ALA A 19 -15.65 9.35 -15.89
N ALA A 20 -16.91 9.77 -15.68
CA ALA A 20 -17.75 9.19 -14.63
C ALA A 20 -18.05 7.70 -14.91
N GLY A 21 -18.34 7.35 -16.17
CA GLY A 21 -18.55 5.95 -16.57
C GLY A 21 -17.33 5.06 -16.29
N ARG A 22 -16.13 5.55 -16.62
CA ARG A 22 -14.86 4.86 -16.31
C ARG A 22 -14.63 4.73 -14.81
N MET A 23 -14.86 5.79 -14.04
CA MET A 23 -14.67 5.76 -12.58
C MET A 23 -15.65 4.79 -11.90
N ALA A 24 -16.92 4.77 -12.35
CA ALA A 24 -17.90 3.80 -11.87
C ALA A 24 -17.44 2.37 -12.14
N GLU A 25 -16.85 2.10 -13.31
CA GLU A 25 -16.30 0.78 -13.63
C GLU A 25 -15.11 0.40 -12.75
N LEU A 26 -14.21 1.34 -12.44
CA LEU A 26 -13.13 1.12 -11.49
C LEU A 26 -13.66 0.77 -10.09
N CYS A 27 -14.75 1.41 -9.65
CA CYS A 27 -15.44 1.05 -8.40
C CYS A 27 -16.00 -0.37 -8.45
N ARG A 28 -16.67 -0.79 -9.54
CA ARG A 28 -17.20 -2.16 -9.69
C ARG A 28 -16.09 -3.21 -9.68
N THR A 29 -15.06 -3.01 -10.49
CA THR A 29 -13.90 -3.91 -10.53
C THR A 29 -13.27 -4.04 -9.14
N GLN A 30 -13.09 -2.92 -8.43
CA GLN A 30 -12.54 -2.96 -7.08
C GLN A 30 -13.48 -3.64 -6.08
N ALA A 31 -14.80 -3.52 -6.23
CA ALA A 31 -15.78 -4.22 -5.39
C ALA A 31 -15.63 -5.74 -5.50
N GLU A 32 -15.51 -6.26 -6.73
CA GLU A 32 -15.27 -7.69 -6.99
C GLU A 32 -13.95 -8.17 -6.39
N LEU A 33 -12.89 -7.36 -6.52
CA LEU A 33 -11.60 -7.65 -5.90
C LEU A 33 -11.70 -7.70 -4.37
N CYS A 34 -12.41 -6.74 -3.74
CA CYS A 34 -12.63 -6.75 -2.30
C CYS A 34 -13.40 -7.99 -1.85
N ALA A 35 -14.48 -8.37 -2.55
CA ALA A 35 -15.23 -9.58 -2.24
C ALA A 35 -14.36 -10.83 -2.33
N ARG A 36 -13.59 -10.98 -3.41
CA ARG A 36 -12.68 -12.13 -3.61
C ARG A 36 -11.56 -12.18 -2.58
N LEU A 37 -11.14 -11.03 -2.06
CA LEU A 37 -10.13 -10.92 -1.01
C LEU A 37 -10.74 -10.98 0.41
N GLY A 38 -12.04 -11.23 0.54
CA GLY A 38 -12.71 -11.47 1.81
C GLY A 38 -13.14 -10.21 2.56
N SER A 39 -13.50 -9.13 1.85
CA SER A 39 -14.15 -7.96 2.46
C SER A 39 -15.51 -7.70 1.80
N GLU A 40 -16.55 -8.20 2.46
CA GLU A 40 -17.94 -7.96 2.08
C GLU A 40 -18.33 -6.50 2.33
N LEU A 41 -17.79 -5.87 3.39
CA LEU A 41 -18.05 -4.47 3.72
C LEU A 41 -17.62 -3.56 2.56
N TYR A 42 -16.36 -3.67 2.13
CA TYR A 42 -15.85 -2.82 1.05
C TYR A 42 -16.46 -3.18 -0.30
N ALA A 43 -16.75 -4.44 -0.57
CA ALA A 43 -17.47 -4.83 -1.78
C ALA A 43 -18.85 -4.16 -1.87
N GLY A 44 -19.64 -4.22 -0.79
CA GLY A 44 -20.96 -3.60 -0.73
C GLY A 44 -20.91 -2.07 -0.87
N LEU A 45 -19.98 -1.41 -0.16
CA LEU A 45 -19.80 0.04 -0.28
C LEU A 45 -19.41 0.47 -1.70
N LEU A 46 -18.51 -0.26 -2.35
CA LEU A 46 -18.03 0.10 -3.68
C LEU A 46 -19.06 -0.15 -4.79
N ALA A 47 -19.91 -1.17 -4.66
CA ALA A 47 -21.04 -1.35 -5.57
C ALA A 47 -21.96 -0.11 -5.57
N ARG A 48 -22.26 0.41 -4.37
CA ARG A 48 -23.06 1.63 -4.21
C ARG A 48 -22.32 2.90 -4.62
N CYS A 49 -21.01 2.97 -4.40
CA CYS A 49 -20.18 4.05 -4.93
C CYS A 49 -20.22 4.08 -6.47
N ALA A 50 -20.24 2.93 -7.14
CA ALA A 50 -20.33 2.87 -8.59
C ALA A 50 -21.67 3.44 -9.11
N GLU A 51 -22.78 3.14 -8.43
CA GLU A 51 -24.10 3.73 -8.71
C GLU A 51 -24.08 5.25 -8.52
N ASP A 52 -23.55 5.72 -7.38
CA ASP A 52 -23.42 7.15 -7.07
C ASP A 52 -22.55 7.88 -8.11
N VAL A 53 -21.42 7.29 -8.49
CA VAL A 53 -20.51 7.86 -9.48
C VAL A 53 -21.17 7.98 -10.85
N ALA A 54 -21.90 6.94 -11.28
CA ALA A 54 -22.63 6.96 -12.54
C ALA A 54 -23.74 8.04 -12.55
N ALA A 55 -24.37 8.26 -11.40
CA ALA A 55 -25.34 9.34 -11.18
C ALA A 55 -24.70 10.72 -10.94
N ARG A 56 -23.36 10.81 -10.94
CA ARG A 56 -22.59 12.02 -10.64
C ARG A 56 -22.88 12.61 -9.25
N GLY A 57 -23.09 11.75 -8.25
CA GLY A 57 -23.36 12.10 -6.86
C GLY A 57 -22.14 12.58 -6.05
N PRO A 58 -22.26 12.64 -4.71
CA PRO A 58 -21.19 13.09 -3.82
C PRO A 58 -19.88 12.31 -3.92
N VAL A 59 -19.94 10.99 -4.18
CA VAL A 59 -18.73 10.18 -4.39
C VAL A 59 -18.01 10.61 -5.67
N TRP A 60 -18.75 10.89 -6.75
CA TRP A 60 -18.17 11.47 -7.96
C TRP A 60 -17.50 12.81 -7.68
N THR A 61 -18.12 13.66 -6.86
CA THR A 61 -17.55 14.97 -6.51
C THR A 61 -16.18 14.85 -5.85
N VAL A 62 -15.97 13.84 -5.00
CA VAL A 62 -14.66 13.58 -4.37
C VAL A 62 -13.66 12.96 -5.36
N LEU A 63 -14.11 12.11 -6.27
CA LEU A 63 -13.22 11.32 -7.15
C LEU A 63 -12.95 11.94 -8.52
N ARG A 64 -13.73 12.94 -8.95
CA ARG A 64 -13.67 13.48 -10.33
C ARG A 64 -12.28 13.98 -10.74
N ASP A 65 -11.51 14.55 -9.80
CA ASP A 65 -10.17 15.07 -10.08
C ASP A 65 -9.14 13.93 -10.30
N LEU A 66 -9.49 12.71 -9.89
CA LEU A 66 -8.72 11.50 -10.15
C LEU A 66 -9.17 10.76 -11.42
N ALA A 67 -10.23 11.21 -12.10
CA ALA A 67 -10.80 10.49 -13.25
C ALA A 67 -9.87 10.47 -14.48
N GLY A 68 -8.93 11.40 -14.57
CA GLY A 68 -7.85 11.41 -15.58
C GLY A 68 -6.64 10.54 -15.21
N CYS A 69 -6.56 10.02 -13.99
CA CYS A 69 -5.43 9.22 -13.53
C CYS A 69 -5.51 7.77 -14.08
N PRO A 70 -4.36 7.09 -14.21
CA PRO A 70 -4.32 5.66 -14.52
C PRO A 70 -5.07 4.81 -13.47
N ALA A 71 -5.50 3.59 -13.82
CA ALA A 71 -6.23 2.72 -12.88
C ALA A 71 -5.39 2.34 -11.64
N GLU A 72 -4.07 2.34 -11.78
CA GLU A 72 -3.07 2.10 -10.73
C GLU A 72 -3.02 3.24 -9.69
N PHE A 73 -3.72 4.34 -9.96
CA PHE A 73 -4.09 5.33 -8.95
C PHE A 73 -5.26 4.89 -8.08
N TYR A 74 -5.71 3.62 -8.11
CA TYR A 74 -6.65 2.99 -7.17
C TYR A 74 -7.64 3.97 -6.48
N PRO A 75 -8.43 4.74 -7.24
CA PRO A 75 -9.22 5.85 -6.69
C PRO A 75 -10.27 5.36 -5.68
N ALA A 76 -10.87 4.20 -5.96
CA ALA A 76 -11.80 3.52 -5.07
C ALA A 76 -11.18 3.20 -3.69
N LEU A 77 -9.96 2.63 -3.65
CA LEU A 77 -9.28 2.32 -2.39
C LEU A 77 -8.81 3.58 -1.66
N ARG A 78 -8.46 4.65 -2.39
CA ARG A 78 -8.13 5.95 -1.79
C ARG A 78 -9.35 6.55 -1.08
N LEU A 79 -10.53 6.49 -1.68
CA LEU A 79 -11.77 6.92 -1.03
C LEU A 79 -12.03 6.12 0.25
N LEU A 80 -12.06 4.79 0.16
CA LEU A 80 -12.36 3.94 1.32
C LEU A 80 -11.35 4.13 2.45
N GLY A 81 -10.05 4.21 2.14
CA GLY A 81 -9.02 4.50 3.13
C GLY A 81 -9.18 5.89 3.74
N SER A 82 -9.55 6.90 2.95
CA SER A 82 -9.81 8.25 3.45
C SER A 82 -11.00 8.29 4.39
N VAL A 83 -12.09 7.59 4.07
CA VAL A 83 -13.26 7.48 4.95
C VAL A 83 -12.94 6.67 6.21
N HIS A 84 -12.21 5.57 6.08
CA HIS A 84 -11.78 4.77 7.23
C HIS A 84 -10.88 5.57 8.17
N ARG A 85 -10.02 6.44 7.64
CA ARG A 85 -9.23 7.37 8.46
C ARG A 85 -10.13 8.28 9.31
N LEU A 86 -11.20 8.83 8.74
CA LEU A 86 -12.16 9.65 9.51
C LEU A 86 -12.88 8.84 10.59
N VAL A 87 -13.16 7.56 10.34
CA VAL A 87 -13.72 6.64 11.34
C VAL A 87 -12.74 6.41 12.49
N LEU A 88 -11.47 6.08 12.18
CA LEU A 88 -10.42 5.84 13.17
C LEU A 88 -10.13 7.09 14.02
N ASP A 89 -10.20 8.28 13.42
CA ASP A 89 -10.02 9.57 14.08
C ASP A 89 -11.27 10.02 14.88
N GLY A 90 -12.33 9.20 14.92
CA GLY A 90 -13.57 9.49 15.67
C GLY A 90 -14.47 10.55 15.06
N ARG A 91 -14.22 10.93 13.80
CA ARG A 91 -14.90 12.06 13.11
C ARG A 91 -16.08 11.64 12.25
N ALA A 92 -16.39 10.34 12.23
CA ALA A 92 -17.56 9.75 11.58
C ALA A 92 -18.26 8.74 12.52
N PRO A 93 -18.78 9.18 13.69
CA PRO A 93 -19.27 8.27 14.75
C PRO A 93 -20.46 7.40 14.31
N VAL A 94 -21.35 7.91 13.46
CA VAL A 94 -22.47 7.12 12.91
C VAL A 94 -21.96 6.00 12.01
N LEU A 95 -20.97 6.30 11.16
CA LEU A 95 -20.35 5.29 10.30
C LEU A 95 -19.50 4.30 11.10
N ALA A 96 -18.84 4.76 12.17
CA ALA A 96 -18.03 3.93 13.06
C ALA A 96 -18.83 2.76 13.66
N ALA A 97 -20.13 2.94 13.93
CA ALA A 97 -21.02 1.88 14.39
C ALA A 97 -21.10 0.69 13.41
N HIS A 98 -20.69 0.86 12.16
CA HIS A 98 -20.67 -0.18 11.14
C HIS A 98 -19.27 -0.76 10.83
N TYR A 99 -18.21 -0.24 11.44
CA TYR A 99 -16.82 -0.60 11.12
C TYR A 99 -16.23 -1.53 12.19
N PRO A 100 -15.95 -2.82 11.89
CA PRO A 100 -15.41 -3.77 12.88
C PRO A 100 -14.07 -3.37 13.50
N SER A 101 -13.21 -2.66 12.75
CA SER A 101 -11.92 -2.14 13.22
C SER A 101 -12.02 -1.23 14.46
N VAL A 102 -13.18 -0.63 14.70
CA VAL A 102 -13.47 0.21 15.87
C VAL A 102 -14.62 -0.35 16.73
N GLY A 103 -14.92 -1.64 16.59
CA GLY A 103 -15.93 -2.36 17.36
C GLY A 103 -17.36 -2.29 16.82
N GLY A 104 -17.56 -1.67 15.66
CA GLY A 104 -18.84 -1.63 14.96
C GLY A 104 -19.21 -2.95 14.27
N ARG A 105 -20.41 -3.03 13.69
CA ARG A 105 -20.88 -4.17 12.91
C ARG A 105 -21.63 -3.70 11.65
N PRO A 106 -21.24 -4.15 10.44
CA PRO A 106 -21.94 -3.82 9.22
C PRO A 106 -23.41 -4.22 9.33
N GLY A 107 -24.32 -3.38 8.84
CA GLY A 107 -25.75 -3.61 8.97
C GLY A 107 -26.60 -2.60 8.20
N PRO A 108 -27.93 -2.62 8.39
CA PRO A 108 -28.83 -1.66 7.77
C PRO A 108 -28.40 -0.22 8.09
N GLY A 109 -28.49 0.69 7.12
CA GLY A 109 -28.06 2.08 7.29
C GLY A 109 -26.59 2.34 6.94
N LEU A 110 -25.78 1.30 6.67
CA LEU A 110 -24.35 1.45 6.36
C LEU A 110 -24.11 2.40 5.17
N TRP A 111 -24.87 2.24 4.08
CA TRP A 111 -24.70 3.08 2.91
C TRP A 111 -25.08 4.53 3.21
N GLU A 112 -26.18 4.75 3.92
CA GLU A 112 -26.67 6.07 4.30
C GLU A 112 -25.66 6.78 5.21
N ALA A 113 -25.08 6.07 6.18
CA ALA A 113 -24.04 6.59 7.06
C ALA A 113 -22.75 6.93 6.29
N PHE A 114 -22.35 6.06 5.36
CA PHE A 114 -21.18 6.28 4.50
C PHE A 114 -21.38 7.49 3.59
N HIS A 115 -22.50 7.51 2.86
CA HIS A 115 -22.85 8.57 1.94
C HIS A 115 -22.97 9.93 2.66
N THR A 116 -23.62 9.96 3.83
CA THR A 116 -23.69 11.18 4.68
C THR A 116 -22.30 11.64 5.08
N THR A 117 -21.41 10.71 5.47
CA THR A 117 -20.01 11.05 5.78
C THR A 117 -19.28 11.64 4.57
N VAL A 118 -19.50 11.09 3.37
CA VAL A 118 -18.91 11.63 2.12
C VAL A 118 -19.40 13.04 1.83
N VAL A 119 -20.70 13.30 2.00
CA VAL A 119 -21.31 14.63 1.83
C VAL A 119 -20.71 15.62 2.84
N ASP A 120 -20.77 15.29 4.14
CA ASP A 120 -20.39 16.20 5.24
C ASP A 120 -18.89 16.48 5.31
N ARG A 121 -18.07 15.66 4.65
CA ARG A 121 -16.60 15.72 4.70
C ARG A 121 -15.96 15.79 3.31
N ALA A 122 -16.73 16.17 2.28
CA ALA A 122 -16.28 16.16 0.88
C ALA A 122 -14.96 16.93 0.66
N SER A 123 -14.82 18.13 1.27
CA SER A 123 -13.62 18.97 1.12
C SER A 123 -12.37 18.32 1.71
N GLU A 124 -12.50 17.64 2.84
CA GLU A 124 -11.39 16.93 3.47
C GLU A 124 -11.05 15.65 2.72
N LEU A 125 -12.07 14.90 2.30
CA LEU A 125 -11.90 13.70 1.50
C LEU A 125 -11.17 14.02 0.18
N ALA A 126 -11.49 15.14 -0.47
CA ALA A 126 -10.79 15.58 -1.68
C ALA A 126 -9.27 15.75 -1.45
N GLY A 127 -8.84 16.18 -0.27
CA GLY A 127 -7.43 16.23 0.10
C GLY A 127 -6.85 14.84 0.39
N LEU A 128 -7.57 14.03 1.17
CA LEU A 128 -7.09 12.71 1.60
C LEU A 128 -6.95 11.72 0.43
N VAL A 129 -7.85 11.75 -0.56
CA VAL A 129 -7.79 10.83 -1.71
C VAL A 129 -6.59 11.07 -2.62
N THR A 130 -5.89 12.20 -2.48
CA THR A 130 -4.63 12.44 -3.21
C THR A 130 -3.46 11.64 -2.66
N LYS A 131 -3.55 11.18 -1.40
CA LYS A 131 -2.51 10.38 -0.76
C LYS A 131 -2.50 8.96 -1.34
N PRO A 132 -1.33 8.37 -1.63
CA PRO A 132 -1.27 7.01 -2.15
C PRO A 132 -1.74 6.00 -1.08
N PRO A 133 -2.45 4.94 -1.49
CA PRO A 133 -2.83 3.85 -0.61
C PRO A 133 -1.58 3.16 -0.08
N GLN A 134 -1.70 2.66 1.14
CA GLN A 134 -0.60 2.01 1.84
C GLN A 134 -0.83 0.51 1.87
N THR A 135 0.17 -0.25 1.43
CA THR A 135 0.13 -1.70 1.52
C THR A 135 0.82 -2.13 2.82
N ASN A 136 0.04 -2.29 3.89
CA ASN A 136 0.54 -2.62 5.23
C ASN A 136 0.54 -4.14 5.47
N GLU A 137 1.21 -4.86 4.57
CA GLU A 137 1.21 -6.33 4.57
C GLU A 137 2.59 -6.86 4.94
N VAL A 138 2.84 -6.99 6.26
CA VAL A 138 4.08 -7.55 6.81
C VAL A 138 4.23 -9.03 6.51
N GLY A 139 3.15 -9.74 6.16
CA GLY A 139 3.20 -11.14 5.71
C GLY A 139 4.12 -11.35 4.50
N ARG A 140 4.34 -10.32 3.67
CA ARG A 140 5.32 -10.35 2.57
C ARG A 140 6.75 -10.63 3.04
N SER A 141 7.05 -10.34 4.30
CA SER A 141 8.34 -10.68 4.92
C SER A 141 8.60 -12.19 4.97
N ALA A 142 7.59 -13.06 4.82
CA ALA A 142 7.83 -14.52 4.74
C ALA A 142 8.48 -14.94 3.42
N GLY A 143 8.15 -14.27 2.30
CA GLY A 143 8.84 -14.49 1.03
C GLY A 143 10.30 -14.02 1.10
N LEU A 144 10.53 -12.88 1.75
CA LEU A 144 11.88 -12.32 1.97
C LEU A 144 12.75 -13.22 2.85
N LEU A 145 12.16 -13.76 3.93
CA LEU A 145 12.84 -14.62 4.90
C LEU A 145 13.58 -15.78 4.23
N GLY A 146 12.90 -16.50 3.33
CA GLY A 146 13.50 -17.65 2.65
C GLY A 146 14.75 -17.27 1.84
N GLY A 147 14.67 -16.18 1.08
CA GLY A 147 15.79 -15.67 0.29
C GLY A 147 16.95 -15.17 1.15
N PHE A 148 16.66 -14.44 2.24
CA PHE A 148 17.69 -13.92 3.12
C PHE A 148 18.39 -15.00 3.94
N LEU A 149 17.66 -16.03 4.41
CA LEU A 149 18.26 -17.19 5.06
C LEU A 149 19.18 -17.97 4.11
N LEU A 150 18.76 -18.14 2.86
CA LEU A 150 19.59 -18.77 1.84
C LEU A 150 20.89 -17.98 1.64
N VAL A 151 20.80 -16.66 1.38
CA VAL A 151 21.99 -15.82 1.17
C VAL A 151 22.92 -15.84 2.39
N ALA A 152 22.37 -15.71 3.60
CA ALA A 152 23.16 -15.77 4.83
C ALA A 152 23.87 -17.11 5.00
N ARG A 153 23.19 -18.23 4.68
CA ARG A 153 23.78 -19.57 4.75
C ARG A 153 24.91 -19.76 3.75
N GLU A 154 24.69 -19.40 2.48
CA GLU A 154 25.66 -19.64 1.41
C GLU A 154 26.89 -18.73 1.51
N THR A 155 26.73 -17.53 2.07
CA THR A 155 27.82 -16.53 2.12
C THR A 155 28.49 -16.41 3.48
N GLY A 156 27.77 -16.69 4.58
CA GLY A 156 28.23 -16.41 5.94
C GLY A 156 28.41 -14.93 6.25
N LEU A 157 27.92 -14.03 5.38
CA LEU A 157 28.11 -12.58 5.51
C LEU A 157 26.90 -11.90 6.16
N PRO A 158 27.10 -10.76 6.86
CA PRO A 158 26.00 -9.95 7.34
C PRO A 158 25.22 -9.31 6.18
N LEU A 159 23.93 -9.08 6.40
CA LEU A 159 23.03 -8.50 5.40
C LEU A 159 22.91 -6.98 5.57
N ARG A 160 22.85 -6.27 4.45
CA ARG A 160 22.47 -4.86 4.34
C ARG A 160 21.25 -4.76 3.46
N LEU A 161 20.21 -4.07 3.94
CA LEU A 161 18.92 -3.99 3.25
C LEU A 161 18.72 -2.59 2.66
N LEU A 162 18.31 -2.54 1.40
CA LEU A 162 17.86 -1.33 0.73
C LEU A 162 16.50 -1.60 0.09
N GLU A 163 15.44 -0.96 0.59
CA GLU A 163 14.07 -1.12 0.08
C GLU A 163 13.62 0.14 -0.66
N ILE A 164 13.13 -0.03 -1.90
CA ILE A 164 12.51 1.02 -2.72
C ILE A 164 11.00 0.91 -2.57
N GLY A 165 10.33 2.03 -2.29
CA GLY A 165 8.90 2.02 -1.95
C GLY A 165 8.67 1.50 -0.53
N ALA A 166 9.58 1.84 0.40
CA ALA A 166 9.58 1.27 1.74
C ALA A 166 8.37 1.67 2.60
N SER A 167 7.60 2.69 2.21
CA SER A 167 6.46 3.22 2.97
C SER A 167 6.87 3.57 4.42
N ALA A 168 6.38 2.83 5.43
CA ALA A 168 6.75 2.94 6.83
C ALA A 168 7.96 2.08 7.25
N GLY A 169 8.57 1.36 6.31
CA GLY A 169 9.75 0.52 6.52
C GLY A 169 9.45 -0.77 7.27
N LEU A 170 8.20 -1.25 7.26
CA LEU A 170 7.81 -2.44 8.05
C LEU A 170 8.55 -3.70 7.57
N ASN A 171 8.65 -3.94 6.26
CA ASN A 171 9.36 -5.13 5.74
C ASN A 171 10.89 -5.05 5.92
N LEU A 172 11.47 -3.86 6.11
CA LEU A 172 12.85 -3.74 6.57
C LEU A 172 13.06 -4.41 7.93
N GLY A 173 12.01 -4.63 8.72
CA GLY A 173 12.06 -5.30 10.03
C GLY A 173 11.85 -6.81 10.01
N TRP A 174 11.90 -7.47 8.85
CA TRP A 174 11.58 -8.89 8.67
C TRP A 174 12.23 -9.83 9.72
N ASP A 175 13.51 -9.64 10.04
CA ASP A 175 14.27 -10.48 10.99
C ASP A 175 13.90 -10.27 12.45
N ARG A 176 13.00 -9.32 12.73
CA ARG A 176 12.44 -9.04 14.07
C ARG A 176 11.09 -9.70 14.30
N TYR A 177 10.54 -10.34 13.28
CA TYR A 177 9.25 -11.00 13.36
C TYR A 177 9.40 -12.47 13.74
N ARG A 178 8.31 -13.02 14.28
CA ARG A 178 8.20 -14.46 14.55
C ARG A 178 7.50 -15.12 13.36
N TYR A 179 8.10 -16.17 12.81
CA TYR A 179 7.54 -16.93 11.71
C TYR A 179 7.23 -18.36 12.14
N GLU A 180 6.06 -18.88 11.75
CA GLU A 180 5.63 -20.22 12.14
C GLU A 180 4.87 -20.92 11.01
N SER A 181 5.16 -22.19 10.78
CA SER A 181 4.39 -23.04 9.86
C SER A 181 4.58 -24.52 10.18
N GLY A 182 3.49 -25.27 10.38
CA GLY A 182 3.55 -26.74 10.48
C GLY A 182 4.59 -27.30 11.47
N GLY A 183 4.72 -26.70 12.66
CA GLY A 183 5.70 -27.09 13.69
C GLY A 183 7.10 -26.49 13.53
N TRP A 184 7.40 -25.87 12.39
CA TRP A 184 8.60 -25.07 12.20
C TRP A 184 8.40 -23.65 12.73
N SER A 185 9.48 -23.07 13.27
CA SER A 185 9.50 -21.66 13.65
C SER A 185 10.86 -21.03 13.43
N TRP A 186 10.87 -19.71 13.22
CA TRP A 186 12.08 -18.90 13.11
C TRP A 186 11.82 -17.49 13.67
N GLY A 187 12.87 -16.87 14.22
CA GLY A 187 12.80 -15.55 14.84
C GLY A 187 12.48 -15.58 16.33
N ASP A 188 12.45 -14.39 16.94
CA ASP A 188 12.27 -14.21 18.38
C ASP A 188 10.88 -14.71 18.85
N PRO A 189 10.79 -15.70 19.76
CA PRO A 189 9.53 -16.11 20.36
C PRO A 189 8.75 -14.99 21.06
N ALA A 190 9.43 -13.95 21.54
CA ALA A 190 8.83 -12.79 22.21
C ALA A 190 8.34 -11.70 21.25
N SER A 191 8.57 -11.83 19.94
CA SER A 191 8.08 -10.85 18.97
C SER A 191 6.56 -10.72 19.03
N PRO A 192 6.01 -9.50 19.15
CA PRO A 192 4.56 -9.27 19.12
C PRO A 192 3.98 -9.48 17.71
N VAL A 193 4.81 -9.42 16.68
CA VAL A 193 4.40 -9.67 15.29
C VAL A 193 4.68 -11.14 14.95
N ARG A 194 3.61 -11.90 14.73
CA ARG A 194 3.65 -13.33 14.43
C ARG A 194 3.06 -13.56 13.04
N ILE A 195 3.87 -14.12 12.15
CA ILE A 195 3.53 -14.43 10.76
C ILE A 195 3.38 -15.95 10.65
N THR A 196 2.14 -16.42 10.52
CA THR A 196 1.80 -17.84 10.61
C THR A 196 1.26 -18.39 9.30
N GLY A 197 1.58 -19.65 8.98
CA GLY A 197 0.87 -20.44 7.95
C GLY A 197 1.15 -20.03 6.50
N LEU A 198 2.23 -19.28 6.23
CA LEU A 198 2.52 -18.78 4.87
C LEU A 198 3.35 -19.74 4.01
N PHE A 199 3.93 -20.80 4.59
CA PHE A 199 4.71 -21.79 3.83
C PHE A 199 3.83 -23.00 3.49
N THR A 200 3.50 -23.18 2.21
CA THR A 200 2.67 -24.29 1.68
C THR A 200 3.49 -25.52 1.27
N GLY A 201 4.80 -25.52 1.52
CA GLY A 201 5.73 -26.59 1.17
C GLY A 201 6.90 -26.65 2.15
N ALA A 202 8.12 -26.81 1.63
CA ALA A 202 9.31 -26.81 2.48
C ALA A 202 9.48 -25.47 3.20
N THR A 203 9.75 -25.53 4.50
CA THR A 203 10.10 -24.35 5.29
C THR A 203 11.57 -23.99 5.06
N PRO A 204 11.93 -22.70 5.18
CA PRO A 204 13.33 -22.29 5.04
C PRO A 204 14.24 -23.01 6.04
N ALA A 205 15.41 -23.44 5.57
CA ALA A 205 16.46 -23.90 6.47
C ALA A 205 16.94 -22.73 7.33
N GLY A 206 16.97 -22.91 8.65
CA GLY A 206 17.46 -21.89 9.57
C GLY A 206 18.94 -21.59 9.34
N ALA A 207 19.31 -20.31 9.46
CA ALA A 207 20.69 -19.84 9.43
C ALA A 207 20.84 -18.69 10.45
N PRO A 208 22.03 -18.53 11.07
CA PRO A 208 22.32 -17.31 11.81
C PRO A 208 22.32 -16.13 10.84
N VAL A 209 21.55 -15.10 11.16
CA VAL A 209 21.48 -13.87 10.37
C VAL A 209 21.89 -12.70 11.24
N THR A 210 22.70 -11.81 10.67
CA THR A 210 22.97 -10.49 11.24
C THR A 210 22.64 -9.45 10.19
N VAL A 211 21.67 -8.58 10.48
CA VAL A 211 21.40 -7.41 9.63
C VAL A 211 22.13 -6.21 10.21
N VAL A 212 23.10 -5.66 9.48
CA VAL A 212 23.97 -4.56 9.94
C VAL A 212 23.51 -3.18 9.47
N GLU A 213 22.64 -3.11 8.46
CA GLU A 213 22.14 -1.84 7.94
C GLU A 213 20.74 -2.01 7.32
N ARG A 214 19.88 -1.01 7.53
CA ARG A 214 18.53 -0.93 6.95
C ARG A 214 18.30 0.46 6.39
N LEU A 215 18.09 0.55 5.10
CA LEU A 215 17.80 1.81 4.41
C LEU A 215 16.51 1.67 3.60
N GLY A 216 15.59 2.59 3.82
CA GLY A 216 14.37 2.73 3.04
C GLY A 216 14.42 3.98 2.17
N CYS A 217 13.93 3.86 0.94
CA CYS A 217 13.68 4.98 0.04
C CYS A 217 12.21 4.97 -0.37
N ASP A 218 11.50 6.05 -0.11
CA ASP A 218 10.08 6.21 -0.49
C ASP A 218 9.82 7.65 -0.94
N LEU A 219 8.85 7.83 -1.84
CA LEU A 219 8.40 9.15 -2.30
C LEU A 219 7.59 9.87 -1.21
N ASN A 220 6.85 9.12 -0.40
CA ASN A 220 5.98 9.60 0.67
C ASN A 220 6.19 8.74 1.92
N PRO A 221 7.37 8.79 2.56
CA PRO A 221 7.68 7.97 3.72
C PRO A 221 6.71 8.30 4.87
N ILE A 222 6.27 7.24 5.57
CA ILE A 222 5.36 7.36 6.71
C ILE A 222 6.13 7.09 7.99
N ASP A 223 5.99 7.93 9.00
CA ASP A 223 6.56 7.68 10.32
C ASP A 223 5.54 6.97 11.24
N PRO A 224 5.67 5.64 11.45
CA PRO A 224 4.73 4.87 12.27
C PRO A 224 4.80 5.21 13.76
N ARG A 225 5.73 6.07 14.19
CA ARG A 225 5.85 6.54 15.58
C ARG A 225 4.96 7.74 15.87
N THR A 226 4.45 8.40 14.82
CA THR A 226 3.53 9.53 14.93
C THR A 226 2.09 9.04 14.88
N GLU A 227 1.18 9.77 15.53
CA GLU A 227 -0.24 9.44 15.48
C GLU A 227 -0.78 9.52 14.04
N ASP A 228 -0.43 10.57 13.30
CA ASP A 228 -0.83 10.73 11.90
C ASP A 228 -0.36 9.57 11.01
N GLY A 229 0.89 9.12 11.22
CA GLY A 229 1.44 7.97 10.50
C GLY A 229 0.72 6.67 10.85
N ARG A 230 0.45 6.43 12.14
CA ARG A 230 -0.33 5.27 12.59
C ARG A 230 -1.73 5.26 12.00
N LEU A 231 -2.45 6.38 12.07
CA LEU A 231 -3.78 6.52 11.47
C LEU A 231 -3.75 6.28 9.96
N THR A 232 -2.76 6.81 9.26
CA THR A 232 -2.58 6.59 7.82
C THR A 232 -2.35 5.11 7.50
N LEU A 233 -1.54 4.40 8.29
CA LEU A 233 -1.31 2.97 8.07
C LEU A 233 -2.58 2.17 8.37
N LEU A 234 -3.19 2.39 9.53
CA LEU A 234 -4.40 1.66 9.94
C LEU A 234 -5.58 1.93 9.00
N SER A 235 -5.70 3.12 8.41
CA SER A 235 -6.79 3.44 7.50
C SER A 235 -6.81 2.61 6.22
N TYR A 236 -5.65 2.06 5.82
CA TYR A 236 -5.55 1.15 4.68
C TYR A 236 -5.56 -0.34 5.07
N VAL A 237 -5.73 -0.66 6.35
CA VAL A 237 -6.16 -2.00 6.78
C VAL A 237 -7.69 -2.05 6.68
N TRP A 238 -8.22 -3.08 6.02
CA TRP A 238 -9.65 -3.13 5.74
C TRP A 238 -10.45 -3.35 7.04
N PRO A 239 -11.56 -2.61 7.28
CA PRO A 239 -12.21 -2.57 8.57
C PRO A 239 -12.75 -3.91 9.05
N ASP A 240 -13.11 -4.80 8.13
CA ASP A 240 -13.62 -6.15 8.37
C ASP A 240 -12.53 -7.23 8.33
N GLN A 241 -11.27 -6.85 8.16
CA GLN A 241 -10.10 -7.74 8.24
C GLN A 241 -9.31 -7.49 9.52
N THR A 242 -9.97 -7.65 10.67
CA THR A 242 -9.42 -7.31 11.99
C THR A 242 -8.13 -8.05 12.35
N ASP A 243 -7.95 -9.28 11.84
CA ASP A 243 -6.73 -10.06 12.03
C ASP A 243 -5.48 -9.40 11.41
N ARG A 244 -5.66 -8.54 10.40
CA ARG A 244 -4.55 -7.77 9.80
C ARG A 244 -4.18 -6.53 10.62
N SER A 245 -5.08 -6.08 11.49
CA SER A 245 -4.89 -4.88 12.31
C SER A 245 -3.94 -5.13 13.50
N THR A 246 -3.99 -6.34 14.07
CA THR A 246 -3.15 -6.75 15.22
C THR A 246 -1.67 -6.86 14.87
N GLY A 247 -1.32 -7.13 13.61
CA GLY A 247 0.07 -7.18 13.12
C GLY A 247 0.72 -5.83 12.80
N CYS A 248 -0.03 -4.72 12.82
CA CYS A 248 0.48 -3.39 12.46
C CYS A 248 1.16 -2.63 13.62
N ALA A 249 1.23 -3.18 14.83
CA ALA A 249 1.92 -2.55 15.94
C ALA A 249 3.45 -2.62 15.72
N PRO A 250 4.17 -1.48 15.68
CA PRO A 250 5.62 -1.52 15.52
C PRO A 250 6.27 -2.14 16.77
N PRO A 251 7.30 -2.99 16.62
CA PRO A 251 8.10 -3.42 17.76
C PRO A 251 8.77 -2.21 18.41
N SER A 252 8.84 -2.19 19.74
CA SER A 252 9.53 -1.13 20.48
C SER A 252 11.02 -1.12 20.12
N THR A 253 11.55 0.07 19.85
CA THR A 253 12.96 0.42 19.65
C THR A 253 13.68 -0.14 18.40
N SER A 254 13.78 0.67 17.34
CA SER A 254 15.06 1.21 16.83
C SER A 254 14.87 1.94 15.50
N SER A 255 15.60 3.03 15.34
CA SER A 255 15.57 3.97 14.22
C SER A 255 15.99 3.32 12.89
N ALA A 256 15.05 3.12 11.96
CA ALA A 256 15.41 3.12 10.55
C ALA A 256 15.81 4.55 10.18
N ALA A 257 17.07 4.74 9.76
CA ALA A 257 17.53 6.04 9.30
C ALA A 257 17.00 6.27 7.87
N TRP A 258 16.02 7.16 7.74
CA TRP A 258 15.51 7.61 6.45
C TRP A 258 16.57 8.48 5.76
N ARG A 259 17.02 8.08 4.57
CA ARG A 259 17.70 9.03 3.66
C ARG A 259 16.65 9.58 2.70
N ARG A 260 16.39 10.90 2.77
CA ARG A 260 15.66 11.59 1.70
C ARG A 260 16.47 11.46 0.41
N GLY A 261 15.90 10.80 -0.58
CA GLY A 261 16.45 10.81 -1.94
C GLY A 261 16.30 12.20 -2.56
N TYR A 262 17.43 12.78 -2.96
CA TYR A 262 17.61 14.07 -3.64
C TYR A 262 17.27 15.33 -2.85
N GLY A 263 18.32 16.09 -2.50
CA GLY A 263 18.20 17.45 -2.02
C GLY A 263 17.78 18.40 -3.15
N SER A 264 16.75 19.19 -2.91
CA SER A 264 16.82 20.66 -2.92
C SER A 264 15.45 21.23 -2.57
N SER A 265 15.50 22.27 -1.76
CA SER A 265 14.42 23.16 -1.35
C SER A 265 13.49 23.57 -2.50
N GLY A 266 12.26 23.06 -2.46
CA GLY A 266 11.13 23.47 -3.29
C GLY A 266 9.86 22.79 -2.77
N PRO A 267 8.66 23.35 -2.97
CA PRO A 267 7.41 22.68 -2.58
C PRO A 267 7.35 21.31 -3.27
N ALA A 268 6.89 20.28 -2.55
CA ALA A 268 6.65 18.97 -3.12
C ALA A 268 5.84 19.14 -4.42
N PRO A 269 6.24 18.55 -5.56
CA PRO A 269 5.46 18.66 -6.78
C PRO A 269 4.06 18.15 -6.47
N SER A 270 3.05 18.94 -6.80
CA SER A 270 1.66 18.52 -6.74
C SER A 270 1.55 17.19 -7.47
N THR A 271 1.14 16.14 -6.77
CA THR A 271 0.88 14.81 -7.34
C THR A 271 -0.36 14.78 -8.26
N GLY A 272 -0.82 15.95 -8.70
CA GLY A 272 -1.81 16.07 -9.74
C GLY A 272 -1.28 15.47 -11.04
N CYS A 273 -2.19 14.83 -11.78
CA CYS A 273 -1.95 14.27 -13.11
C CYS A 273 -1.75 15.42 -14.12
N GLY A 274 -0.70 16.22 -13.93
CA GLY A 274 -0.28 17.25 -14.86
C GLY A 274 0.62 16.63 -15.92
N SER A 275 0.19 16.69 -17.17
CA SER A 275 0.96 16.30 -18.35
C SER A 275 2.24 17.14 -18.44
N THR A 276 3.34 16.62 -17.90
CA THR A 276 4.67 17.19 -18.13
C THR A 276 5.32 16.43 -19.28
N SER A 277 5.18 16.98 -20.49
CA SER A 277 6.00 16.59 -21.63
C SER A 277 7.45 16.98 -21.34
N ARG A 278 8.27 16.00 -20.95
CA ARG A 278 9.71 16.19 -20.80
C ARG A 278 10.36 16.23 -22.19
N PRO A 279 11.16 17.25 -22.54
CA PRO A 279 11.91 17.23 -23.80
C PRO A 279 13.03 16.18 -23.72
N ARG A 280 13.11 15.29 -24.71
CA ARG A 280 14.20 14.32 -24.84
C ARG A 280 15.47 15.06 -25.28
N GLY A 281 16.39 15.28 -24.35
CA GLY A 281 17.79 15.65 -24.65
C GLY A 281 18.66 14.42 -24.94
N PRO A 282 19.78 14.56 -25.69
CA PRO A 282 20.51 13.41 -26.21
C PRO A 282 21.28 12.68 -25.10
N ALA A 283 21.30 11.35 -25.19
CA ALA A 283 22.05 10.47 -24.31
C ALA A 283 23.57 10.69 -24.46
N ARG A 284 24.29 10.73 -23.33
CA ARG A 284 25.75 10.56 -23.27
C ARG A 284 26.13 9.65 -22.09
N PRO A 285 26.98 8.63 -22.29
CA PRO A 285 27.55 7.83 -21.21
C PRO A 285 28.76 8.55 -20.60
N PRO A 286 29.16 8.24 -19.36
CA PRO A 286 30.43 7.49 -19.25
C PRO A 286 30.60 6.71 -17.95
N TRP A 287 31.01 5.44 -17.99
CA TRP A 287 31.99 4.89 -17.02
C TRP A 287 32.77 3.77 -17.72
N SER A 288 33.85 4.16 -18.40
CA SER A 288 34.97 3.30 -18.77
C SER A 288 36.15 3.64 -17.85
N SER A 289 36.55 2.71 -16.99
CA SER A 289 37.91 2.67 -16.49
C SER A 289 38.27 1.26 -16.03
N THR A 290 39.00 0.59 -16.90
CA THR A 290 39.87 -0.55 -16.63
C THR A 290 40.86 -0.21 -15.51
N ARG A 291 40.95 -1.05 -14.48
CA ARG A 291 42.23 -1.33 -13.79
C ARG A 291 42.31 -2.82 -13.47
N SER A 292 43.33 -3.44 -14.04
CA SER A 292 43.83 -4.78 -13.77
C SER A 292 44.47 -4.85 -12.40
N CYS A 293 44.15 -5.88 -11.63
CA CYS A 293 45.04 -6.42 -10.60
C CYS A 293 45.01 -7.95 -10.70
N SER A 294 46.06 -8.50 -11.31
CA SER A 294 46.48 -9.89 -11.26
C SER A 294 47.23 -10.15 -9.95
N ALA A 295 46.88 -11.21 -9.23
CA ALA A 295 47.82 -11.98 -8.38
C ALA A 295 47.19 -13.30 -7.89
N THR A 296 47.65 -14.38 -8.52
CA THR A 296 48.07 -15.69 -7.94
C THR A 296 47.15 -16.48 -7.01
N SER A 297 46.68 -17.61 -7.53
CA SER A 297 46.24 -18.80 -6.79
C SER A 297 47.39 -19.46 -6.01
N PRO A 298 47.15 -20.08 -4.84
CA PRO A 298 48.07 -21.03 -4.25
C PRO A 298 47.67 -22.48 -4.61
N THR A 299 48.63 -23.22 -5.18
CA THR A 299 48.59 -24.69 -5.37
C THR A 299 49.08 -25.39 -4.08
N PRO A 300 48.62 -26.61 -3.76
CA PRO A 300 48.85 -27.23 -2.46
C PRO A 300 50.20 -27.96 -2.41
N THR A 301 50.89 -27.90 -1.27
CA THR A 301 52.10 -28.71 -1.03
C THR A 301 51.76 -29.85 -0.09
N ALA A 302 51.88 -31.07 -0.62
CA ALA A 302 51.95 -32.30 0.14
C ALA A 302 53.36 -32.46 0.73
N ALA A 303 53.46 -32.92 1.98
CA ALA A 303 54.69 -33.49 2.53
C ALA A 303 54.34 -34.77 3.31
N ARG A 304 54.96 -35.87 2.88
CA ARG A 304 54.89 -37.20 3.48
C ARG A 304 56.14 -37.44 4.33
N SER A 305 55.93 -37.93 5.56
CA SER A 305 56.76 -38.81 6.41
C SER A 305 58.29 -38.63 6.55
N ALA A 306 58.78 -38.55 7.79
CA ALA A 306 59.41 -39.69 8.51
C ALA A 306 60.06 -39.28 9.84
N ARG A 307 59.53 -39.79 10.96
CA ARG A 307 60.21 -40.53 12.04
C ARG A 307 59.19 -41.00 13.06
#